data_AF-A0AAW8W3Q2-F1
#
_entry.id   AF-A0AAW8W3Q2-F1
#
_cell.length_a   1.000
_cell.length_b   1.000
_cell.length_c   1.000
_cell.angle_alpha   90.00
_cell.angle_beta   90.00
_cell.angle_gamma   90.00
#
_symmetry.space_group_name_H-M   'P 1'
#
loop_
_entity.id
_entity.type
_entity.pdbx_description
1 polymer ?
#
loop_
_entity_poly.entity_id
_entity_poly.type
_entity_poly.pdbx_seq_one_letter_code
_entity_poly.pdbx_strand_id
1 'polypeptide(L)'
;MAKWNYDATDVKVIADNEPMYGYQPGDMVSGERANNTEDYDVDAQGWGVFSTNNDIHGTITINLSAGSPANLKLMALANAHKEFTLSVTTPHERVYSNQAKIQKVPSFGAGTKTGVKAWVILCIDYNDEMNE
;
A
#
# COMPACT_ATOMS: atom_id res chain seq x y z
N MET A 1 -3.73 -8.92 30.32
CA MET A 1 -4.53 -8.25 29.28
C MET A 1 -3.70 -8.27 28.01
N ALA A 2 -4.26 -8.63 26.86
CA ALA A 2 -3.53 -8.50 25.61
C ALA A 2 -3.13 -7.02 25.46
N LYS A 3 -1.83 -6.75 25.29
CA LYS A 3 -1.30 -5.38 25.20
C LYS A 3 -1.90 -4.63 23.99
N TRP A 4 -2.43 -5.36 23.01
CA TRP A 4 -2.96 -4.84 21.76
C TRP A 4 -4.16 -5.69 21.31
N ASN A 5 -5.28 -5.03 21.00
CA ASN A 5 -6.41 -5.63 20.28
C ASN A 5 -6.42 -5.02 18.88
N TYR A 6 -6.27 -5.85 17.84
CA TYR A 6 -6.41 -5.42 16.47
C TYR A 6 -7.89 -5.33 16.12
N ASP A 7 -8.39 -4.12 15.85
CA ASP A 7 -9.70 -3.89 15.25
C ASP A 7 -9.54 -3.46 13.79
N ALA A 8 -10.13 -4.24 12.88
CA ALA A 8 -10.12 -3.96 11.46
C ALA A 8 -10.88 -2.66 11.12
N THR A 9 -11.77 -2.16 11.99
CA THR A 9 -12.47 -0.88 11.75
C THR A 9 -11.58 0.35 11.92
N ASP A 10 -10.43 0.20 12.59
CA ASP A 10 -9.52 1.31 12.82
C ASP A 10 -8.58 1.57 11.64
N VAL A 11 -8.57 0.68 10.64
CA VAL A 11 -7.82 0.87 9.40
C VAL A 11 -8.62 1.75 8.45
N LYS A 12 -8.04 2.91 8.11
CA LYS A 12 -8.60 3.87 7.16
C LYS A 12 -7.69 3.96 5.95
N VAL A 13 -8.22 3.67 4.76
CA VAL A 13 -7.53 3.97 3.50
C VAL A 13 -8.27 5.08 2.79
N ILE A 14 -7.54 6.12 2.39
CA ILE A 14 -8.04 7.28 1.67
C ILE A 14 -7.27 7.34 0.35
N ALA A 15 -7.98 7.30 -0.77
CA ALA A 15 -7.42 7.47 -2.11
C ALA A 15 -8.11 8.65 -2.79
N ASP A 16 -7.33 9.60 -3.32
CA ASP A 16 -7.83 10.82 -3.97
C ASP A 16 -8.79 11.63 -3.06
N ASN A 17 -8.44 11.78 -1.78
CA ASN A 17 -9.26 12.40 -0.71
C ASN A 17 -10.59 11.70 -0.37
N GLU A 18 -10.80 10.47 -0.85
CA GLU A 18 -12.01 9.73 -0.56
C GLU A 18 -11.73 8.42 0.20
N PRO A 19 -12.46 8.15 1.30
CA PRO A 19 -12.27 6.92 2.06
C PRO A 19 -12.74 5.70 1.27
N MET A 20 -11.94 4.65 1.33
CA MET A 20 -12.25 3.34 0.75
C MET A 20 -12.88 2.42 1.80
N TYR A 21 -13.80 1.57 1.36
CA TYR A 21 -14.51 0.61 2.21
C TYR A 21 -14.73 -0.71 1.46
N GLY A 22 -15.07 -1.77 2.19
CA GLY A 22 -15.39 -3.09 1.61
C GLY A 22 -14.16 -3.97 1.35
N TYR A 23 -13.21 -3.94 2.28
CA TYR A 23 -12.02 -4.80 2.27
C TYR A 23 -12.37 -6.28 2.40
N GLN A 24 -11.44 -7.11 1.95
CA GLN A 24 -11.50 -8.55 2.13
C GLN A 24 -11.17 -8.92 3.60
N PRO A 25 -11.83 -9.93 4.21
CA PRO A 25 -11.51 -10.38 5.56
C PRO A 25 -10.14 -11.09 5.63
N GLY A 26 -9.18 -10.51 6.35
CA GLY A 26 -7.82 -11.06 6.50
C GLY A 26 -6.78 -9.99 6.20
N ASP A 27 -6.41 -9.86 4.93
CA ASP A 27 -5.40 -8.91 4.47
C ASP A 27 -6.04 -7.72 3.78
N MET A 28 -6.25 -6.61 4.50
CA MET A 28 -6.91 -5.44 3.92
C MET A 28 -5.97 -4.60 3.06
N VAL A 29 -4.74 -4.40 3.53
CA VAL A 29 -3.71 -3.58 2.87
C VAL A 29 -2.31 -4.09 3.26
N SER A 30 -1.37 -3.99 2.33
CA SER A 30 0.06 -4.15 2.61
C SER A 30 0.87 -3.09 1.87
N GLY A 31 2.00 -2.66 2.45
CA GLY A 31 2.94 -1.73 1.86
C GLY A 31 4.35 -2.29 1.92
N GLU A 32 5.13 -2.08 0.86
CA GLU A 32 6.53 -2.47 0.81
C GLU A 32 7.33 -1.42 0.04
N ARG A 33 8.41 -0.92 0.64
CA ARG A 33 9.39 -0.07 -0.04
C ARG A 33 10.24 -0.93 -0.97
N ALA A 34 10.47 -0.48 -2.19
CA ALA A 34 11.12 -1.30 -3.21
C ALA A 34 12.62 -1.51 -2.96
N ASN A 35 13.25 -0.56 -2.28
CA ASN A 35 14.69 -0.57 -2.01
C ASN A 35 15.00 -0.51 -0.51
N ASN A 36 16.18 -0.99 -0.14
CA ASN A 36 16.75 -0.78 1.18
C ASN A 36 16.98 0.71 1.43
N THR A 37 16.84 1.16 2.68
CA THR A 37 17.13 2.56 3.03
C THR A 37 18.62 2.86 3.03
N GLU A 38 19.43 1.87 3.41
CA GLU A 38 20.89 1.94 3.45
C GLU A 38 21.43 0.67 2.79
N ASP A 39 22.34 0.84 1.84
CA ASP A 39 23.12 -0.26 1.29
C ASP A 39 24.50 -0.28 1.96
N TYR A 40 24.93 -1.48 2.35
CA TYR A 40 26.22 -1.69 3.02
C TYR A 40 27.15 -2.46 2.08
N ASP A 41 28.26 -1.84 1.69
CA ASP A 41 29.30 -2.46 0.88
C ASP A 41 30.58 -2.60 1.71
N VAL A 42 31.33 -3.68 1.48
CA VAL A 42 32.59 -3.97 2.17
C VAL A 42 33.68 -4.18 1.14
N ASP A 43 34.72 -3.37 1.20
CA ASP A 43 35.87 -3.54 0.32
C ASP A 43 36.66 -4.81 0.65
N ALA A 44 37.56 -5.22 -0.26
CA ALA A 44 38.40 -6.39 -0.08
C ALA A 44 39.36 -6.31 1.14
N GLN A 45 39.47 -5.14 1.79
CA GLN A 45 40.29 -4.90 2.97
C GLN A 45 39.47 -4.87 4.28
N GLY A 46 38.14 -5.03 4.19
CA GLY A 46 37.23 -5.10 5.33
C GLY A 46 36.68 -3.75 5.80
N TRP A 47 36.86 -2.67 5.04
CA TRP A 47 36.26 -1.37 5.36
C TRP A 47 34.84 -1.28 4.79
N GLY A 48 33.88 -1.05 5.67
CA GLY A 48 32.47 -0.89 5.31
C GLY A 48 32.14 0.55 4.92
N VAL A 49 31.41 0.71 3.83
CA VAL A 49 30.81 1.98 3.40
C VAL A 49 29.30 1.83 3.39
N PHE A 50 28.61 2.76 4.05
CA PHE A 50 27.16 2.91 3.93
C PHE A 50 26.83 3.87 2.78
N SER A 51 25.86 3.48 1.96
CA SER A 51 25.31 4.31 0.90
C SER A 51 23.81 4.50 1.13
N THR A 52 23.40 5.73 1.42
CA THR A 52 21.99 6.07 1.59
C THR A 52 21.26 6.03 0.25
N ASN A 53 20.20 5.24 0.19
CA ASN A 53 19.36 5.13 -0.99
C ASN A 53 18.26 6.21 -0.97
N ASN A 54 18.39 7.21 -1.85
CA ASN A 54 17.40 8.29 -2.00
C ASN A 54 16.17 7.86 -2.80
N ASP A 55 16.17 6.65 -3.35
CA ASP A 55 15.01 6.12 -4.02
C ASP A 55 14.00 5.59 -2.99
N ILE A 56 12.94 6.37 -2.83
CA ILE A 56 11.88 6.17 -1.83
C ILE A 56 10.61 5.58 -2.46
N HIS A 57 10.69 5.03 -3.67
CA HIS A 57 9.51 4.40 -4.26
C HIS A 57 9.15 3.08 -3.54
N GLY A 58 7.88 2.74 -3.61
CA GLY A 58 7.34 1.54 -3.00
C GLY A 58 6.03 1.12 -3.65
N THR A 59 5.47 0.03 -3.17
CA THR A 59 4.18 -0.47 -3.63
C THR A 59 3.23 -0.65 -2.47
N ILE A 60 1.98 -0.26 -2.67
CA ILE A 60 0.89 -0.52 -1.74
C ILE A 60 -0.12 -1.43 -2.45
N THR A 61 -0.44 -2.56 -1.84
CA THR A 61 -1.45 -3.49 -2.33
C THR A 61 -2.70 -3.36 -1.48
N ILE A 62 -3.83 -3.07 -2.11
CA ILE A 62 -5.15 -3.01 -1.46
C ILE A 62 -5.98 -4.20 -1.93
N ASN A 63 -6.46 -5.02 -0.99
CA ASN A 63 -7.33 -6.14 -1.30
C ASN A 63 -8.78 -5.78 -1.00
N LEU A 64 -9.56 -5.61 -2.06
CA LEU A 64 -10.98 -5.31 -1.98
C LEU A 64 -11.83 -6.55 -2.27
N SER A 65 -13.00 -6.63 -1.64
CA SER A 65 -14.04 -7.56 -2.04
C SER A 65 -14.59 -7.18 -3.42
N ALA A 66 -15.01 -8.15 -4.24
CA ALA A 66 -15.56 -7.88 -5.57
C ALA A 66 -16.78 -6.91 -5.58
N GLY A 67 -17.56 -6.89 -4.50
CA GLY A 67 -18.71 -5.99 -4.35
C GLY A 67 -18.37 -4.58 -3.84
N SER A 68 -17.11 -4.29 -3.54
CA SER A 68 -16.73 -2.97 -3.02
C SER A 68 -16.96 -1.86 -4.05
N PRO A 69 -17.59 -0.73 -3.66
CA PRO A 69 -17.73 0.44 -4.52
C PRO A 69 -16.37 1.10 -4.85
N ALA A 70 -15.33 0.84 -4.05
CA ALA A 70 -13.98 1.34 -4.30
C ALA A 70 -13.35 0.75 -5.58
N ASN A 71 -13.79 -0.45 -6.02
CA ASN A 71 -13.31 -1.06 -7.27
C ASN A 71 -13.63 -0.18 -8.50
N LEU A 72 -14.80 0.46 -8.54
CA LEU A 72 -15.19 1.31 -9.68
C LEU A 72 -14.29 2.55 -9.77
N LYS A 73 -13.91 3.12 -8.62
CA LYS A 73 -13.05 4.30 -8.56
C LYS A 73 -11.61 3.98 -8.93
N LEU A 74 -11.06 2.90 -8.36
CA LEU A 74 -9.72 2.44 -8.74
C LEU A 74 -9.67 2.10 -10.23
N MET A 75 -10.72 1.49 -10.78
CA MET A 75 -10.80 1.24 -12.22
C MET A 75 -10.81 2.54 -13.04
N ALA A 76 -11.55 3.57 -12.60
CA ALA A 76 -11.56 4.87 -13.26
C ALA A 76 -10.18 5.56 -13.21
N LEU A 77 -9.51 5.54 -12.06
CA LEU A 77 -8.14 6.06 -11.90
C LEU A 77 -7.13 5.31 -12.77
N ALA A 78 -7.25 3.98 -12.84
CA ALA A 78 -6.39 3.13 -13.67
C ALA A 78 -6.55 3.45 -15.16
N ASN A 79 -7.79 3.55 -15.64
CA ASN A 79 -8.10 3.86 -17.04
C ASN A 79 -7.70 5.29 -17.42
N ALA A 80 -7.82 6.25 -16.49
CA ALA A 80 -7.40 7.62 -16.69
C ALA A 80 -5.87 7.81 -16.59
N HIS A 81 -5.13 6.78 -16.15
CA HIS A 81 -3.71 6.86 -15.82
C HIS A 81 -3.37 8.03 -14.87
N LYS A 82 -4.32 8.41 -14.02
CA LYS A 82 -4.27 9.58 -13.16
C LYS A 82 -3.40 9.30 -11.93
N GLU A 83 -2.58 10.26 -11.55
CA GLU A 83 -1.87 10.28 -10.27
C GLU A 83 -2.82 10.73 -9.16
N PHE A 84 -2.74 10.08 -8.01
CA PHE A 84 -3.57 10.39 -6.84
C PHE A 84 -2.77 10.26 -5.56
N THR A 85 -3.24 10.93 -4.51
CA THR A 85 -2.72 10.77 -3.15
C THR A 85 -3.31 9.52 -2.51
N LEU A 86 -2.49 8.72 -1.84
CA LEU A 86 -2.90 7.54 -1.10
C LEU A 86 -2.43 7.67 0.35
N SER A 87 -3.32 7.43 1.31
CA SER A 87 -2.96 7.31 2.71
C SER A 87 -3.68 6.14 3.35
N VAL A 88 -2.91 5.30 4.02
CA VAL A 88 -3.34 4.23 4.89
C VAL A 88 -3.00 4.65 6.31
N THR A 89 -3.97 4.64 7.20
CA THR A 89 -3.76 4.87 8.62
C THR A 89 -4.31 3.67 9.39
N THR A 90 -3.46 3.07 10.20
CA THR A 90 -3.81 2.06 11.20
C THR A 90 -3.57 2.66 12.59
N PRO A 91 -4.03 2.02 13.68
CA PRO A 91 -3.70 2.43 15.04
C PRO A 91 -2.20 2.53 15.33
N HIS A 92 -1.36 1.82 14.58
CA HIS A 92 0.06 1.66 14.89
C HIS A 92 0.99 2.30 13.86
N GLU A 93 0.48 2.57 12.66
CA GLU A 93 1.31 2.94 11.52
C GLU A 93 0.49 3.73 10.52
N ARG A 94 1.14 4.73 9.91
CA ARG A 94 0.60 5.53 8.83
C ARG A 94 1.52 5.41 7.63
N VAL A 95 1.00 4.82 6.57
CA VAL A 95 1.68 4.73 5.28
C VAL A 95 1.02 5.70 4.32
N TYR A 96 1.77 6.55 3.62
CA TYR A 96 1.20 7.48 2.65
C TYR A 96 2.14 7.81 1.49
N SER A 97 1.54 8.31 0.42
CA SER A 97 2.21 8.79 -0.79
C SER A 97 1.36 9.89 -1.42
N ASN A 98 2.00 10.98 -1.84
CA ASN A 98 1.32 12.06 -2.56
C ASN A 98 1.22 11.78 -4.06
N GLN A 99 2.13 10.96 -4.59
CA GLN A 99 2.21 10.59 -5.99
C GLN A 99 2.12 9.06 -6.15
N ALA A 100 0.88 8.58 -6.18
CA ALA A 100 0.57 7.17 -6.38
C ALA A 100 -0.16 6.94 -7.72
N LYS A 101 0.10 5.79 -8.35
CA LYS A 101 -0.54 5.38 -9.61
C LYS A 101 -0.82 3.88 -9.59
N ILE A 102 -1.93 3.46 -10.19
CA ILE A 102 -2.25 2.04 -10.28
C ILE A 102 -1.28 1.36 -11.25
N GLN A 103 -0.48 0.44 -10.72
CA GLN A 103 0.51 -0.33 -11.47
C GLN A 103 -0.13 -1.57 -12.11
N LYS A 104 -1.02 -2.24 -11.37
CA LYS A 104 -1.69 -3.46 -11.83
C LYS A 104 -3.14 -3.48 -11.42
N VAL A 105 -4.01 -3.63 -12.42
CA VAL A 105 -5.42 -3.90 -12.21
C VAL A 105 -5.61 -5.39 -11.83
N PRO A 106 -6.51 -5.70 -10.89
CA PRO A 106 -6.78 -7.07 -10.47
C PRO A 106 -7.35 -7.93 -11.61
N SER A 107 -6.98 -9.21 -11.62
CA SER A 107 -7.55 -10.17 -12.57
C SER A 107 -9.07 -10.35 -12.36
N PHE A 108 -9.77 -10.69 -13.43
CA PHE A 108 -11.19 -11.03 -13.37
C PHE A 108 -11.36 -12.53 -13.12
N GLY A 109 -12.00 -12.87 -12.00
CA GLY A 109 -12.41 -14.23 -11.68
C GLY A 109 -13.80 -14.22 -11.06
N ALA A 110 -14.75 -14.90 -11.69
CA ALA A 110 -16.12 -15.06 -11.21
C ALA A 110 -16.30 -16.50 -10.70
N GLY A 111 -15.86 -16.76 -9.47
CA GLY A 111 -16.03 -18.06 -8.80
C GLY A 111 -17.19 -18.06 -7.80
N THR A 112 -17.45 -19.20 -7.17
CA THR A 112 -18.58 -19.44 -6.24
C THR A 112 -18.51 -18.64 -4.93
N LYS A 113 -17.40 -17.95 -4.66
CA LYS A 113 -17.20 -17.04 -3.52
C LYS A 113 -16.91 -15.64 -4.05
N THR A 114 -17.29 -14.60 -3.31
CA THR A 114 -16.92 -13.20 -3.62
C THR A 114 -15.41 -13.11 -3.86
N GLY A 115 -15.01 -12.92 -5.12
CA GLY A 115 -13.61 -12.91 -5.51
C GLY A 115 -12.85 -11.73 -4.88
N VAL A 116 -11.53 -11.89 -4.76
CA VAL A 116 -10.63 -10.85 -4.25
C VAL A 116 -10.12 -10.02 -5.40
N LYS A 117 -10.14 -8.71 -5.22
CA LYS A 117 -9.59 -7.72 -6.15
C LYS A 117 -8.36 -7.08 -5.50
N ALA A 118 -7.19 -7.65 -5.81
CA ALA A 118 -5.89 -7.12 -5.39
C ALA A 118 -5.42 -6.01 -6.33
N TRP A 119 -5.43 -4.78 -5.85
CA TRP A 119 -4.98 -3.59 -6.57
C TRP A 119 -3.55 -3.26 -6.17
N VAL A 120 -2.62 -3.27 -7.12
CA VAL A 120 -1.22 -2.88 -6.87
C VAL A 120 -1.04 -1.44 -7.30
N ILE A 121 -0.61 -0.60 -6.35
CA ILE A 121 -0.42 0.83 -6.51
C ILE A 121 1.07 1.12 -6.33
N LEU A 122 1.69 1.72 -7.36
CA LEU A 122 3.05 2.21 -7.29
C LEU A 122 3.03 3.61 -6.65
N CYS A 123 3.86 3.79 -5.63
CA CYS A 123 4.03 5.04 -4.90
C CYS A 123 5.44 5.57 -5.19
N ILE A 124 5.54 6.80 -5.71
CA ILE A 124 6.85 7.42 -6.00
C ILE A 124 7.50 7.91 -4.70
N ASP A 125 6.69 8.41 -3.78
CA ASP A 125 7.08 8.92 -2.46
C ASP A 125 6.47 8.08 -1.34
N TYR A 126 6.95 6.84 -1.19
CA TYR A 126 6.50 5.96 -0.11
C TYR A 126 7.03 6.45 1.24
N ASN A 127 6.11 6.88 2.11
CA ASN A 127 6.41 7.27 3.48
C ASN A 127 5.71 6.31 4.44
N ASP A 128 6.44 5.90 5.47
CA ASP A 128 5.99 4.94 6.47
C ASP A 128 6.36 5.45 7.86
N GLU A 129 5.35 5.80 8.65
CA GLU A 129 5.49 6.43 9.95
C GLU A 129 4.81 5.56 11.02
N MET A 130 5.57 5.11 12.03
CA MET A 130 4.99 4.44 13.18
C MET A 130 4.32 5.47 14.11
N ASN A 131 3.10 5.17 14.56
CA ASN A 131 2.39 5.96 15.56
C ASN A 131 2.65 5.38 16.97
N GLU A 132 2.98 6.25 17.93
CA GLU A 132 3.19 5.90 19.36
C GLU A 132 1.90 5.54 20.11
#